data_AF-A0A1E3QZG7-F1
#
_entry.id   AF-A0A1E3QZG7-F1
#
_cell.length_a   1.000
_cell.length_b   1.000
_cell.length_c   1.000
_cell.angle_alpha   90.00
_cell.angle_beta   90.00
_cell.angle_gamma   90.00
#
_symmetry.space_group_name_H-M   'P 1'
#
loop_
_entity.id
_entity.type
_entity.pdbx_description
1 polymer ?
#
loop_
_entity_poly.entity_id
_entity_poly.type
_entity_poly.pdbx_seq_one_letter_code
_entity_poly.pdbx_strand_id
1 'polypeptide(L)'
;MAWLNIFKSRTGFDSIEFERQLKQITNSITLTERRIVSTQSNHRRFRLLFNIYSWLGYIVGVCYVLFTTKSLAKIDLNKAVGCLVSPLFIFILRFLINKYQAWTAVRLTAKLTTLREQHESKIDELKELTNFNTTHDLLRKFGDGEDYDLMAQEEAELLAQQQERLVRLKQLQEKGALDLQSFQDPSLTTKKAWSDRAMDLLLGGEEANPSSQYALICYNCKKHNGLAPPKSLPQEVEYTCPNCGAFNPQRVPISDDSPAIEATTPVEEVLALSEDAPGATDIINDEVISTGVEKNQETLRKR
;
A
#
# COMPACT_ATOMS: atom_id res chain seq x y z
N MET A 1 -59.54 12.67 21.94
CA MET A 1 -58.12 13.08 22.05
C MET A 1 -57.19 11.93 21.62
N ALA A 2 -57.25 11.47 20.37
CA ALA A 2 -56.53 10.25 19.94
C ALA A 2 -56.28 10.18 18.42
N TRP A 3 -55.85 11.28 17.79
CA TRP A 3 -55.67 11.39 16.33
C TRP A 3 -54.26 11.87 15.89
N LEU A 4 -53.31 11.95 16.84
CA LEU A 4 -51.94 12.44 16.59
C LEU A 4 -50.90 11.36 16.91
N ASN A 5 -50.83 10.32 16.07
CA ASN A 5 -49.75 9.32 16.06
C ASN A 5 -49.55 8.68 14.67
N ILE A 6 -49.84 9.43 13.60
CA ILE A 6 -49.66 8.97 12.20
C ILE A 6 -48.27 9.32 11.66
N PHE A 7 -47.63 10.38 12.16
CA PHE A 7 -46.22 10.67 11.91
C PHE A 7 -45.30 9.78 12.76
N LYS A 8 -45.33 8.47 12.49
CA LYS A 8 -44.15 7.63 12.75
C LYS A 8 -43.06 8.16 11.82
N SER A 9 -42.10 8.89 12.38
CA SER A 9 -41.05 9.56 11.61
C SER A 9 -40.37 8.57 10.67
N ARG A 10 -40.20 8.98 9.40
CA ARG A 10 -39.36 8.28 8.43
C ARG A 10 -37.98 8.16 9.06
N THR A 11 -37.63 6.95 9.52
CA THR A 11 -36.42 6.72 10.32
C THR A 11 -35.22 7.21 9.54
N GLY A 12 -34.48 8.17 10.11
CA GLY A 12 -33.34 8.78 9.44
C GLY A 12 -32.32 7.73 9.03
N PHE A 13 -31.70 7.94 7.88
CA PHE A 13 -30.57 7.12 7.42
C PHE A 13 -29.43 7.22 8.45
N ASP A 14 -29.21 6.15 9.23
CA ASP A 14 -28.12 6.08 10.19
C ASP A 14 -26.81 5.74 9.45
N SER A 15 -26.14 6.79 8.98
CA SER A 15 -24.85 6.69 8.31
C SER A 15 -23.79 5.95 9.14
N ILE A 16 -23.86 6.01 10.48
CA ILE A 16 -22.87 5.39 11.38
C ILE A 16 -23.10 3.88 11.47
N GLU A 17 -24.35 3.42 11.47
CA GLU A 17 -24.69 2.00 11.36
C GLU A 17 -24.26 1.43 10.00
N PHE A 18 -24.59 2.12 8.90
CA PHE A 18 -24.19 1.70 7.55
C PHE A 18 -22.67 1.67 7.36
N GLU A 19 -21.96 2.70 7.84
CA GLU A 19 -20.49 2.73 7.79
C GLU A 19 -19.87 1.56 8.57
N ARG A 20 -20.45 1.20 9.73
CA ARG A 20 -19.97 0.06 10.53
C ARG A 20 -20.22 -1.28 9.83
N GLN A 21 -21.38 -1.47 9.21
CA GLN A 21 -21.70 -2.67 8.44
C GLN A 21 -20.78 -2.82 7.21
N LEU A 22 -20.56 -1.74 6.45
CA LEU A 22 -19.63 -1.72 5.31
C LEU A 22 -18.19 -2.03 5.77
N LYS A 23 -17.69 -1.38 6.83
CA LYS A 23 -16.38 -1.68 7.43
C LYS A 23 -16.26 -3.15 7.87
N GLN A 24 -17.31 -3.74 8.44
CA GLN A 24 -17.33 -5.15 8.85
C GLN A 24 -17.27 -6.10 7.64
N ILE A 25 -18.06 -5.85 6.59
CA ILE A 25 -18.04 -6.64 5.35
C ILE A 25 -16.66 -6.54 4.70
N THR A 26 -16.14 -5.33 4.48
CA THR A 26 -14.82 -5.09 3.87
C THR A 26 -13.68 -5.72 4.66
N ASN A 27 -13.70 -5.64 6.00
CA ASN A 27 -12.74 -6.36 6.83
C ASN A 27 -12.82 -7.88 6.59
N SER A 28 -14.03 -8.45 6.57
CA SER A 28 -14.23 -9.88 6.30
C SER A 28 -13.77 -10.32 4.89
N ILE A 29 -13.88 -9.44 3.88
CA ILE A 29 -13.31 -9.64 2.53
C ILE A 29 -11.78 -9.70 2.63
N THR A 30 -11.12 -8.66 3.16
CA THR A 30 -9.64 -8.64 3.24
C THR A 30 -9.05 -9.77 4.09
N LEU A 31 -9.78 -10.25 5.11
CA LEU A 31 -9.40 -11.42 5.91
C LEU A 31 -9.55 -12.73 5.12
N THR A 32 -10.59 -12.84 4.29
CA THR A 32 -10.82 -14.00 3.40
C THR A 32 -9.77 -14.03 2.29
N GLU A 33 -9.44 -12.89 1.67
CA GLU A 33 -8.40 -12.77 0.65
C GLU A 33 -7.00 -13.11 1.21
N ARG A 34 -6.63 -12.55 2.37
CA ARG A 34 -5.39 -12.92 3.09
C ARG A 34 -5.33 -14.40 3.44
N ARG A 35 -6.47 -15.04 3.75
CA ARG A 35 -6.56 -16.50 3.98
C ARG A 35 -6.40 -17.31 2.70
N ILE A 36 -6.94 -16.85 1.56
CA ILE A 36 -6.75 -17.50 0.26
C ILE A 36 -5.26 -17.46 -0.14
N VAL A 37 -4.62 -16.29 -0.06
CA VAL A 37 -3.21 -16.10 -0.44
C VAL A 37 -2.26 -16.92 0.44
N SER A 38 -2.47 -16.94 1.77
CA SER A 38 -1.64 -17.73 2.71
C SER A 38 -1.85 -19.25 2.58
N THR A 39 -3.05 -19.68 2.18
CA THR A 39 -3.32 -21.08 1.82
C THR A 39 -2.59 -21.45 0.53
N GLN A 40 -2.75 -20.64 -0.53
CA GLN A 40 -2.22 -20.90 -1.87
C GLN A 40 -0.68 -20.94 -1.93
N SER A 41 0.00 -20.00 -1.27
CA SER A 41 1.47 -19.91 -1.25
C SER A 41 2.12 -21.13 -0.57
N ASN A 42 1.59 -21.53 0.58
CA ASN A 42 2.04 -22.72 1.30
C ASN A 42 1.70 -24.02 0.55
N HIS A 43 0.50 -24.11 -0.06
CA HIS A 43 0.08 -25.29 -0.82
C HIS A 43 0.96 -25.57 -2.05
N ARG A 44 1.42 -24.55 -2.80
CA ARG A 44 2.30 -24.77 -3.97
C ARG A 44 3.63 -25.43 -3.56
N ARG A 45 4.26 -24.94 -2.48
CA ARG A 45 5.52 -25.51 -1.95
C ARG A 45 5.31 -26.91 -1.37
N PHE A 46 4.30 -27.08 -0.50
CA PHE A 46 4.00 -28.36 0.12
C PHE A 46 3.68 -29.45 -0.90
N ARG A 47 2.86 -29.16 -1.92
CA ARG A 47 2.47 -30.14 -2.96
C ARG A 47 3.67 -30.64 -3.76
N LEU A 48 4.60 -29.75 -4.13
CA LEU A 48 5.81 -30.13 -4.86
C LEU A 48 6.73 -31.00 -4.00
N LEU A 49 7.02 -30.57 -2.77
CA LEU A 49 7.86 -31.32 -1.83
C LEU A 49 7.26 -32.69 -1.50
N PHE A 50 5.99 -32.74 -1.10
CA PHE A 50 5.29 -33.99 -0.80
C PHE A 50 5.27 -34.95 -2.00
N ASN A 51 5.04 -34.42 -3.21
CA ASN A 51 5.08 -35.24 -4.42
C ASN A 51 6.46 -35.87 -4.66
N ILE A 52 7.56 -35.14 -4.40
CA ILE A 52 8.95 -35.58 -4.57
C ILE A 52 9.33 -36.59 -3.48
N TYR A 53 9.15 -36.26 -2.20
CA TYR A 53 9.46 -37.17 -1.07
C TYR A 53 8.70 -38.49 -1.16
N SER A 54 7.46 -38.46 -1.62
CA SER A 54 6.64 -39.66 -1.84
C SER A 54 7.19 -40.58 -2.94
N TRP A 55 7.78 -40.04 -4.01
CA TRP A 55 8.46 -40.85 -5.02
C TRP A 55 9.82 -41.36 -4.52
N LEU A 56 10.60 -40.51 -3.87
CA LEU A 56 11.90 -40.86 -3.30
C LEU A 56 11.79 -42.00 -2.27
N GLY A 57 10.83 -41.90 -1.34
CA GLY A 57 10.57 -42.94 -0.34
C GLY A 57 10.12 -44.27 -0.94
N TYR A 58 9.31 -44.25 -2.02
CA TYR A 58 8.94 -45.46 -2.74
C TYR A 58 10.17 -46.11 -3.41
N ILE A 59 11.01 -45.34 -4.11
CA ILE A 59 12.24 -45.83 -4.74
C ILE A 59 13.18 -46.45 -3.69
N VAL A 60 13.42 -45.76 -2.57
CA VAL A 60 14.27 -46.27 -1.47
C VAL A 60 13.69 -47.57 -0.88
N GLY A 61 12.36 -47.66 -0.68
CA GLY A 61 11.71 -48.86 -0.21
C GLY A 61 11.87 -50.06 -1.16
N VAL A 62 11.69 -49.85 -2.47
CA VAL A 62 11.93 -50.88 -3.49
C VAL A 62 13.40 -51.31 -3.51
N CYS A 63 14.33 -50.35 -3.52
CA CYS A 63 15.78 -50.63 -3.48
C CYS A 63 16.19 -51.43 -2.24
N TYR A 64 15.60 -51.16 -1.07
CA TYR A 64 15.86 -51.92 0.16
C TYR A 64 15.38 -53.38 0.06
N VAL A 65 14.19 -53.62 -0.50
CA VAL A 65 13.69 -54.99 -0.73
C VAL A 65 14.57 -55.75 -1.74
N LEU A 66 15.02 -55.09 -2.81
CA LEU A 66 15.95 -55.68 -3.78
C LEU A 66 17.32 -56.00 -3.17
N PHE A 67 17.89 -55.06 -2.39
CA PHE A 67 19.19 -55.24 -1.72
C PHE A 67 19.18 -56.38 -0.70
N THR A 68 18.11 -56.49 0.10
CA THR A 68 17.99 -57.54 1.13
C THR A 68 17.68 -58.92 0.56
N THR A 69 16.99 -59.02 -0.58
CA THR A 69 16.66 -60.31 -1.21
C THR A 69 17.77 -60.83 -2.13
N LYS A 70 18.58 -59.96 -2.75
CA LYS A 70 19.67 -60.25 -3.70
C LYS A 70 19.31 -61.09 -4.94
N SER A 71 18.07 -61.59 -5.05
CA SER A 71 17.57 -62.41 -6.14
C SER A 71 16.05 -62.26 -6.25
N LEU A 72 15.59 -61.81 -7.42
CA LEU A 72 14.16 -61.58 -7.70
C LEU A 72 13.29 -62.84 -7.56
N ALA A 73 13.88 -64.03 -7.69
CA ALA A 73 13.18 -65.31 -7.58
C ALA A 73 12.91 -65.78 -6.13
N LYS A 74 13.41 -65.05 -5.11
CA LYS A 74 13.27 -65.39 -3.68
C LYS A 74 12.59 -64.28 -2.87
N ILE A 75 11.68 -63.54 -3.49
CA ILE A 75 10.87 -62.53 -2.81
C ILE A 75 9.69 -63.22 -2.11
N ASP A 76 9.68 -63.22 -0.78
CA ASP A 76 8.54 -63.73 0.01
C ASP A 76 7.25 -63.00 -0.36
N LEU A 77 6.13 -63.72 -0.39
CA LEU A 77 4.82 -63.17 -0.78
C LEU A 77 4.48 -61.87 -0.02
N ASN A 78 4.76 -61.82 1.28
CA ASN A 78 4.49 -60.65 2.13
C ASN A 78 5.30 -59.40 1.69
N LYS A 79 6.54 -59.60 1.19
CA LYS A 79 7.39 -58.52 0.67
C LYS A 79 6.88 -58.04 -0.70
N ALA A 80 6.45 -58.96 -1.56
CA ALA A 80 5.83 -58.64 -2.86
C ALA A 80 4.51 -57.87 -2.68
N VAL A 81 3.63 -58.33 -1.78
CA VAL A 81 2.37 -57.64 -1.44
C VAL A 81 2.64 -56.24 -0.89
N GLY A 82 3.59 -56.07 0.04
CA GLY A 82 3.98 -54.76 0.55
C GLY A 82 4.45 -53.79 -0.56
N CYS A 83 5.23 -54.31 -1.52
CA CYS A 83 5.70 -53.54 -2.67
C CYS A 83 4.56 -53.07 -3.60
N LEU A 84 3.49 -53.88 -3.76
CA LEU A 84 2.33 -53.55 -4.60
C LEU A 84 1.28 -52.69 -3.89
N VAL A 85 1.13 -52.83 -2.57
CA VAL A 85 0.21 -52.02 -1.76
C VAL A 85 0.75 -50.60 -1.52
N SER A 86 2.07 -50.45 -1.36
CA SER A 86 2.73 -49.14 -1.16
C SER A 86 2.34 -48.06 -2.19
N PRO A 87 2.44 -48.27 -3.52
CA PRO A 87 2.09 -47.25 -4.50
C PRO A 87 0.58 -46.94 -4.52
N LEU A 88 -0.28 -47.92 -4.22
CA LEU A 88 -1.73 -47.70 -4.10
C LEU A 88 -2.07 -46.85 -2.87
N PHE A 89 -1.48 -47.15 -1.71
CA PHE A 89 -1.64 -46.35 -0.49
C PHE A 89 -1.14 -44.90 -0.69
N ILE A 90 0.04 -44.76 -1.32
CA ILE A 90 0.62 -43.47 -1.71
C ILE A 90 -0.32 -42.70 -2.65
N PHE A 91 -0.89 -43.36 -3.66
CA PHE A 91 -1.84 -42.74 -4.59
C PHE A 91 -3.11 -42.26 -3.87
N ILE A 92 -3.71 -43.10 -3.01
CA ILE A 92 -4.92 -42.75 -2.23
C ILE A 92 -4.64 -41.56 -1.31
N LEU A 93 -3.52 -41.57 -0.58
CA LEU A 93 -3.13 -40.46 0.31
C LEU A 93 -2.92 -39.15 -0.47
N ARG A 94 -2.23 -39.22 -1.63
CA ARG A 94 -2.06 -38.07 -2.54
C ARG A 94 -3.41 -37.57 -3.09
N PHE A 95 -4.32 -38.47 -3.47
CA PHE A 95 -5.65 -38.12 -3.95
C PHE A 95 -6.46 -37.39 -2.87
N LEU A 96 -6.52 -37.94 -1.65
CA LEU A 96 -7.23 -37.35 -0.52
C LEU A 96 -6.68 -35.96 -0.16
N ILE A 97 -5.36 -35.80 -0.03
CA ILE A 97 -4.72 -34.51 0.30
C ILE A 97 -5.01 -33.48 -0.81
N ASN A 98 -4.80 -33.82 -2.09
CA ASN A 98 -5.05 -32.89 -3.19
C ASN A 98 -6.54 -32.51 -3.30
N LYS A 99 -7.45 -33.47 -3.12
CA LYS A 99 -8.91 -33.21 -3.16
C LYS A 99 -9.37 -32.36 -1.99
N TYR A 100 -8.86 -32.59 -0.78
CA TYR A 100 -9.14 -31.78 0.41
C TYR A 100 -8.65 -30.33 0.25
N GLN A 101 -7.43 -30.14 -0.26
CA GLN A 101 -6.90 -28.80 -0.55
C GLN A 101 -7.74 -28.07 -1.62
N ALA A 102 -8.08 -28.75 -2.72
CA ALA A 102 -8.90 -28.16 -3.79
C ALA A 102 -10.32 -27.79 -3.31
N TRP A 103 -10.95 -28.67 -2.53
CA TRP A 103 -12.26 -28.43 -1.90
C TRP A 103 -12.22 -27.25 -0.91
N THR A 104 -11.13 -27.12 -0.14
CA THR A 104 -10.93 -26.00 0.78
C THR A 104 -10.76 -24.68 0.02
N ALA A 105 -10.02 -24.67 -1.08
CA ALA A 105 -9.88 -23.51 -1.96
C ALA A 105 -11.24 -23.08 -2.54
N VAL A 106 -12.02 -24.02 -3.11
CA VAL A 106 -13.36 -23.75 -3.68
C VAL A 106 -14.32 -23.20 -2.61
N ARG A 107 -14.27 -23.70 -1.37
CA ARG A 107 -15.06 -23.14 -0.26
C ARG A 107 -14.66 -21.72 0.12
N LEU A 108 -13.36 -21.40 0.09
CA LEU A 108 -12.88 -20.04 0.37
C LEU A 108 -13.26 -19.06 -0.76
N THR A 109 -13.16 -19.46 -2.03
CA THR A 109 -13.58 -18.62 -3.15
C THR A 109 -15.10 -18.40 -3.20
N ALA A 110 -15.89 -19.43 -2.88
CA ALA A 110 -17.36 -19.28 -2.78
C ALA A 110 -17.78 -18.33 -1.64
N LYS A 111 -17.06 -18.33 -0.51
CA LYS A 111 -17.29 -17.32 0.54
C LYS A 111 -16.83 -15.92 0.11
N LEU A 112 -15.76 -15.81 -0.69
CA LEU A 112 -15.32 -14.52 -1.22
C LEU A 112 -16.37 -13.88 -2.13
N THR A 113 -17.02 -14.68 -3.00
CA THR A 113 -18.08 -14.16 -3.88
C THR A 113 -19.30 -13.71 -3.10
N THR A 114 -19.80 -14.50 -2.14
CA THR A 114 -20.98 -14.09 -1.35
C THR A 114 -20.72 -12.87 -0.46
N LEU A 115 -19.48 -12.65 0.01
CA LEU A 115 -19.12 -11.42 0.73
C LEU A 115 -19.07 -10.18 -0.17
N ARG A 116 -18.69 -10.34 -1.45
CA ARG A 116 -18.69 -9.24 -2.43
C ARG A 116 -20.12 -8.89 -2.87
N GLU A 117 -20.95 -9.90 -3.11
CA GLU A 117 -22.40 -9.78 -3.36
C GLU A 117 -23.13 -9.07 -2.18
N GLN A 118 -22.74 -9.37 -0.93
CA GLN A 118 -23.22 -8.64 0.26
C GLN A 118 -22.72 -7.18 0.34
N HIS A 119 -21.52 -6.89 -0.17
CA HIS A 119 -20.99 -5.52 -0.23
C HIS A 119 -21.69 -4.69 -1.31
N GLU A 120 -21.92 -5.29 -2.48
CA GLU A 120 -22.61 -4.67 -3.62
C GLU A 120 -24.08 -4.38 -3.30
N SER A 121 -24.83 -5.36 -2.79
CA SER A 121 -26.22 -5.14 -2.35
C SER A 121 -26.37 -4.10 -1.23
N LYS A 122 -25.38 -3.97 -0.32
CA LYS A 122 -25.34 -2.89 0.69
C LYS A 122 -25.02 -1.51 0.10
N ILE A 123 -24.27 -1.45 -0.99
CA ILE A 123 -24.05 -0.22 -1.76
C ILE A 123 -25.33 0.17 -2.53
N ASP A 124 -26.09 -0.80 -3.04
CA ASP A 124 -27.34 -0.50 -3.75
C ASP A 124 -28.48 -0.11 -2.80
N GLU A 125 -28.58 -0.72 -1.61
CA GLU A 125 -29.44 -0.25 -0.52
C GLU A 125 -29.12 1.21 -0.13
N LEU A 126 -27.82 1.55 -0.07
CA LEU A 126 -27.38 2.93 0.16
C LEU A 126 -27.80 3.88 -0.98
N LYS A 127 -27.65 3.48 -2.25
CA LYS A 127 -28.10 4.28 -3.42
C LYS A 127 -29.61 4.49 -3.43
N GLU A 128 -30.40 3.49 -3.03
CA GLU A 128 -31.86 3.59 -2.95
C GLU A 128 -32.28 4.54 -1.83
N LEU A 129 -31.78 4.33 -0.61
CA LEU A 129 -32.11 5.17 0.56
C LEU A 129 -31.71 6.64 0.36
N THR A 130 -30.55 6.89 -0.26
CA THR A 130 -30.09 8.24 -0.60
C THR A 130 -30.77 8.84 -1.84
N ASN A 131 -31.57 8.05 -2.58
CA ASN A 131 -32.15 8.45 -3.87
C ASN A 131 -31.07 8.89 -4.88
N PHE A 132 -29.89 8.28 -4.80
CA PHE A 132 -28.72 8.60 -5.63
C PHE A 132 -29.01 8.32 -7.11
N ASN A 133 -29.50 7.12 -7.43
CA ASN A 133 -29.75 6.70 -8.82
C ASN A 133 -30.78 7.60 -9.52
N THR A 134 -31.86 7.99 -8.83
CA THR A 134 -32.90 8.86 -9.39
C THR A 134 -32.44 10.31 -9.51
N THR A 135 -31.66 10.81 -8.55
CA THR A 135 -31.05 12.15 -8.63
C THR A 135 -30.03 12.22 -9.77
N HIS A 136 -29.19 11.19 -9.92
CA HIS A 136 -28.20 11.08 -10.99
C HIS A 136 -28.85 10.93 -12.37
N ASP A 137 -29.93 10.16 -12.48
CA ASP A 137 -30.71 10.03 -13.73
C ASP A 137 -31.40 11.36 -14.12
N LEU A 138 -31.88 12.15 -13.15
CA LEU A 138 -32.39 13.49 -13.39
C LEU A 138 -31.29 14.46 -13.84
N LEU A 139 -30.13 14.46 -13.17
CA LEU A 139 -28.98 15.29 -13.56
C LEU A 139 -28.48 14.93 -14.98
N ARG A 140 -28.40 13.63 -15.30
CA ARG A 140 -28.08 13.12 -16.64
C ARG A 140 -29.07 13.57 -17.72
N LYS A 141 -30.35 13.79 -17.37
CA LYS A 141 -31.43 14.13 -18.32
C LYS A 141 -31.69 15.62 -18.47
N PHE A 142 -31.33 16.44 -17.49
CA PHE A 142 -31.68 17.87 -17.42
C PHE A 142 -30.50 18.81 -17.14
N GLY A 143 -29.34 18.31 -16.73
CA GLY A 143 -28.06 19.00 -16.90
C GLY A 143 -27.42 18.63 -18.24
N ASP A 144 -26.19 19.08 -18.45
CA ASP A 144 -25.40 18.84 -19.67
C ASP A 144 -24.93 17.36 -19.73
N GLY A 145 -25.87 16.46 -20.03
CA GLY A 145 -25.69 15.01 -19.94
C GLY A 145 -24.58 14.43 -20.82
N GLU A 146 -24.18 15.13 -21.88
CA GLU A 146 -23.06 14.74 -22.74
C GLU A 146 -21.72 14.82 -21.98
N ASP A 147 -21.48 15.88 -21.19
CA ASP A 147 -20.27 16.01 -20.38
C ASP A 147 -20.16 14.91 -19.31
N TYR A 148 -21.29 14.50 -18.71
CA TYR A 148 -21.32 13.39 -17.76
C TYR A 148 -20.99 12.03 -18.40
N ASP A 149 -21.49 11.77 -19.60
CA ASP A 149 -21.16 10.54 -20.35
C ASP A 149 -19.72 10.55 -20.87
N LEU A 150 -19.18 11.71 -21.25
CA LEU A 150 -17.78 11.88 -21.65
C LEU A 150 -16.83 11.64 -20.45
N MET A 151 -17.12 12.24 -19.29
CA MET A 151 -16.36 12.03 -18.05
C MET A 151 -16.36 10.55 -17.61
N ALA A 152 -17.50 9.86 -17.73
CA ALA A 152 -17.60 8.43 -17.42
C ALA A 152 -16.83 7.55 -18.40
N GLN A 153 -16.73 7.94 -19.67
CA GLN A 153 -15.88 7.28 -20.67
C GLN A 153 -14.39 7.51 -20.38
N GLU A 154 -13.98 8.74 -20.05
CA GLU A 154 -12.59 9.04 -19.68
C GLU A 154 -12.16 8.27 -18.43
N GLU A 155 -13.00 8.20 -17.38
CA GLU A 155 -12.69 7.40 -16.19
C GLU A 155 -12.53 5.90 -16.55
N ALA A 156 -13.41 5.35 -17.40
CA ALA A 156 -13.32 3.97 -17.85
C ALA A 156 -12.03 3.70 -18.66
N GLU A 157 -11.63 4.59 -19.56
CA GLU A 157 -10.37 4.50 -20.31
C GLU A 157 -9.15 4.63 -19.40
N LEU A 158 -9.14 5.58 -18.46
CA LEU A 158 -8.08 5.75 -17.47
C LEU A 158 -7.93 4.52 -16.58
N LEU A 159 -9.04 3.93 -16.10
CA LEU A 159 -9.02 2.70 -15.32
C LEU A 159 -8.52 1.50 -16.14
N ALA A 160 -8.92 1.38 -17.40
CA ALA A 160 -8.39 0.35 -18.31
C ALA A 160 -6.88 0.52 -18.53
N GLN A 161 -6.41 1.75 -18.78
CA GLN A 161 -4.99 2.05 -18.95
C GLN A 161 -4.17 1.78 -17.68
N GLN A 162 -4.71 2.09 -16.49
CA GLN A 162 -4.08 1.74 -15.22
C GLN A 162 -3.98 0.21 -15.03
N GLN A 163 -5.03 -0.54 -15.35
CA GLN A 163 -5.01 -2.00 -15.28
C GLN A 163 -4.01 -2.60 -16.26
N GLU A 164 -3.96 -2.13 -17.51
CA GLU A 164 -2.96 -2.59 -18.49
C GLU A 164 -1.54 -2.28 -18.01
N ARG A 165 -1.29 -1.07 -17.49
CA ARG A 165 0.01 -0.66 -16.92
C ARG A 165 0.43 -1.60 -15.77
N LEU A 166 -0.49 -1.97 -14.89
CA LEU A 166 -0.24 -2.92 -13.80
C LEU A 166 0.00 -4.35 -14.29
N VAL A 167 -0.68 -4.80 -15.35
CA VAL A 167 -0.43 -6.11 -15.99
C VAL A 167 0.93 -6.12 -16.67
N ARG A 168 1.28 -5.06 -17.40
CA ARG A 168 2.58 -4.89 -18.07
C ARG A 168 3.74 -4.87 -17.07
N LEU A 169 3.58 -4.20 -15.92
CA LEU A 169 4.56 -4.24 -14.83
C LEU A 169 4.72 -5.66 -14.24
N LYS A 170 3.64 -6.40 -14.02
CA LYS A 170 3.72 -7.81 -13.57
C LYS A 170 4.43 -8.71 -14.59
N GLN A 171 4.14 -8.54 -15.88
CA GLN A 171 4.84 -9.28 -16.95
C GLN A 171 6.32 -8.92 -17.04
N LEU A 172 6.69 -7.65 -16.83
CA LEU A 172 8.11 -7.23 -16.78
C LEU A 172 8.81 -7.80 -15.54
N GLN A 173 8.13 -7.86 -14.39
CA GLN A 173 8.66 -8.51 -13.18
C GLN A 173 8.87 -10.03 -13.39
N GLU A 174 7.95 -10.71 -14.06
CA GLU A 174 8.05 -12.15 -14.37
C GLU A 174 9.15 -12.44 -15.42
N LYS A 175 9.26 -11.61 -16.47
CA LYS A 175 10.35 -11.70 -17.45
C LYS A 175 11.71 -11.35 -16.84
N GLY A 176 11.79 -10.32 -16.00
CA GLY A 176 13.01 -9.98 -15.26
C GLY A 176 13.46 -11.06 -14.28
N ALA A 177 12.52 -11.80 -13.69
CA ALA A 177 12.82 -12.97 -12.84
C ALA A 177 13.36 -14.17 -13.64
N LEU A 178 13.10 -14.24 -14.95
CA LEU A 178 13.70 -15.23 -15.87
C LEU A 178 15.05 -14.75 -16.41
N ASP A 179 15.18 -13.47 -16.76
CA ASP A 179 16.43 -12.94 -17.32
C ASP A 179 17.53 -12.78 -16.24
N LEU A 180 17.18 -12.53 -14.98
CA LEU A 180 18.15 -12.60 -13.87
C LEU A 180 18.64 -14.03 -13.56
N GLN A 181 18.29 -15.03 -14.38
CA GLN A 181 18.89 -16.36 -14.40
C GLN A 181 19.88 -16.57 -15.57
N SER A 182 19.95 -15.66 -16.55
CA SER A 182 20.87 -15.78 -17.70
C SER A 182 22.33 -15.43 -17.35
N PHE A 183 22.54 -14.55 -16.36
CA PHE A 183 23.85 -14.14 -15.83
C PHE A 183 24.02 -14.40 -14.32
N GLN A 184 23.40 -15.45 -13.78
CA GLN A 184 23.51 -15.77 -12.35
C GLN A 184 23.98 -17.22 -12.14
N ASP A 185 25.26 -17.37 -11.75
CA ASP A 185 25.78 -18.63 -11.22
C ASP A 185 24.82 -19.22 -10.18
N PRO A 186 24.42 -20.50 -10.29
CA PRO A 186 23.36 -21.08 -9.45
C PRO A 186 23.72 -21.18 -7.96
N SER A 187 24.93 -20.78 -7.56
CA SER A 187 25.33 -20.69 -6.15
C SER A 187 24.80 -19.46 -5.41
N LEU A 188 24.23 -18.46 -6.08
CA LEU A 188 23.97 -17.12 -5.51
C LEU A 188 22.51 -16.77 -5.17
N THR A 189 21.51 -17.53 -5.62
CA THR A 189 20.09 -17.18 -5.42
C THR A 189 19.62 -17.40 -3.97
N THR A 190 20.03 -18.50 -3.34
CA THR A 190 19.88 -18.69 -1.88
C THR A 190 20.82 -17.77 -1.10
N LYS A 191 21.90 -17.25 -1.73
CA LYS A 191 22.80 -16.32 -1.07
C LYS A 191 22.15 -14.97 -0.86
N LYS A 192 21.51 -14.32 -1.85
CA LYS A 192 20.90 -12.97 -1.70
C LYS A 192 20.23 -12.72 -0.33
N ALA A 193 19.26 -13.54 0.08
CA ALA A 193 18.58 -13.36 1.38
C ALA A 193 19.45 -13.49 2.66
N TRP A 194 20.67 -14.06 2.58
CA TRP A 194 21.66 -14.00 3.67
C TRP A 194 22.86 -13.09 3.34
N SER A 195 23.25 -12.90 2.08
CA SER A 195 24.32 -12.02 1.68
C SER A 195 23.91 -10.57 1.82
N ASP A 196 22.66 -10.23 1.57
CA ASP A 196 22.12 -8.89 1.82
C ASP A 196 22.20 -8.62 3.34
N ARG A 197 21.81 -9.60 4.18
CA ARG A 197 21.99 -9.55 5.64
C ARG A 197 23.43 -9.59 6.13
N ALA A 198 24.34 -10.22 5.39
CA ALA A 198 25.75 -10.30 5.75
C ALA A 198 26.50 -9.05 5.26
N MET A 199 26.04 -8.41 4.19
CA MET A 199 26.46 -7.07 3.78
C MET A 199 25.91 -6.05 4.78
N ASP A 200 24.65 -6.14 5.22
CA ASP A 200 24.15 -5.35 6.37
C ASP A 200 25.08 -5.56 7.60
N LEU A 201 25.40 -6.80 7.95
CA LEU A 201 26.26 -7.11 9.11
C LEU A 201 27.72 -6.66 8.94
N LEU A 202 28.26 -6.65 7.70
CA LEU A 202 29.63 -6.20 7.38
C LEU A 202 29.73 -4.68 7.16
N LEU A 203 28.63 -4.01 6.80
CA LEU A 203 28.50 -2.57 6.61
C LEU A 203 27.92 -1.86 7.86
N GLY A 204 27.65 -2.61 8.94
CA GLY A 204 27.01 -2.12 10.15
C GLY A 204 25.48 -2.13 10.05
N GLY A 205 24.84 -3.18 10.58
CA GLY A 205 23.39 -3.43 10.44
C GLY A 205 22.46 -2.43 11.14
N GLU A 206 23.04 -1.44 11.83
CA GLU A 206 22.37 -0.31 12.46
C GLU A 206 22.73 1.05 11.80
N GLU A 207 23.73 1.09 10.92
CA GLU A 207 24.30 2.33 10.36
C GLU A 207 23.76 2.68 8.96
N ALA A 208 23.37 1.67 8.18
CA ALA A 208 22.92 1.80 6.79
C ALA A 208 21.38 1.76 6.61
N ASN A 209 20.60 1.94 7.69
CA ASN A 209 19.15 1.77 7.67
C ASN A 209 18.45 2.93 6.92
N PRO A 210 17.66 2.69 5.86
CA PRO A 210 17.00 3.76 5.09
C PRO A 210 15.90 4.51 5.87
N SER A 211 15.58 4.10 7.10
CA SER A 211 14.64 4.82 7.99
C SER A 211 15.29 5.87 8.89
N SER A 212 16.62 5.94 8.99
CA SER A 212 17.34 6.94 9.82
C SER A 212 18.00 8.07 9.02
N GLN A 213 17.88 8.08 7.69
CA GLN A 213 18.43 9.12 6.83
C GLN A 213 17.47 10.32 6.70
N TYR A 214 17.91 11.49 7.15
CA TYR A 214 17.14 12.73 7.06
C TYR A 214 17.24 13.39 5.69
N ALA A 215 16.20 14.12 5.28
CA ALA A 215 16.18 14.89 4.04
C ALA A 215 17.01 16.18 4.13
N LEU A 216 17.83 16.45 3.12
CA LEU A 216 18.54 17.72 2.95
C LEU A 216 17.62 18.74 2.28
N ILE A 217 17.20 19.76 3.05
CA ILE A 217 16.29 20.81 2.59
C ILE A 217 17.04 22.15 2.57
N CYS A 218 16.91 22.92 1.48
CA CYS A 218 17.60 24.22 1.38
C CYS A 218 16.94 25.25 2.31
N TYR A 219 17.72 26.02 3.06
CA TYR A 219 17.15 27.06 3.94
C TYR A 219 16.44 28.16 3.14
N ASN A 220 16.95 28.47 1.93
CA ASN A 220 16.44 29.53 1.06
C ASN A 220 15.20 29.05 0.28
N CYS A 221 15.38 28.18 -0.72
CA CYS A 221 14.31 27.78 -1.66
C CYS A 221 13.43 26.60 -1.20
N LYS A 222 13.69 26.04 0.00
CA LYS A 222 12.99 24.87 0.59
C LYS A 222 12.93 23.59 -0.27
N LYS A 223 13.67 23.53 -1.38
CA LYS A 223 13.79 22.33 -2.24
C LYS A 223 14.48 21.20 -1.47
N HIS A 224 14.01 19.97 -1.68
CA HIS A 224 14.67 18.73 -1.27
C HIS A 224 15.84 18.43 -2.22
N ASN A 225 17.06 18.32 -1.70
CA ASN A 225 18.29 18.15 -2.48
C ASN A 225 18.93 16.76 -2.36
N GLY A 226 18.38 15.87 -1.53
CA GLY A 226 18.89 14.52 -1.32
C GLY A 226 18.69 14.04 0.12
N LEU A 227 19.33 12.93 0.47
CA LEU A 227 19.41 12.42 1.84
C LEU A 227 20.75 12.80 2.46
N ALA A 228 20.77 13.05 3.76
CA ALA A 228 21.99 13.30 4.53
C ALA A 228 22.86 12.03 4.59
N PRO A 229 24.20 12.15 4.62
CA PRO A 229 25.10 11.03 4.90
C PRO A 229 24.71 10.30 6.20
N PRO A 230 24.85 8.96 6.26
CA PRO A 230 24.58 8.22 7.48
C PRO A 230 25.41 8.76 8.64
N LYS A 231 24.84 8.73 9.85
CA LYS A 231 25.36 9.31 11.10
C LYS A 231 25.36 10.85 11.21
N SER A 232 25.19 11.61 10.13
CA SER A 232 25.12 13.08 10.19
C SER A 232 23.70 13.62 10.38
N LEU A 233 23.55 14.70 11.14
CA LEU A 233 22.28 15.44 11.22
C LEU A 233 22.13 16.39 10.02
N PRO A 234 20.90 16.67 9.53
CA PRO A 234 20.70 17.54 8.36
C PRO A 234 21.08 19.02 8.63
N GLN A 235 21.35 19.39 9.89
CA GLN A 235 21.94 20.66 10.31
C GLN A 235 23.47 20.67 10.23
N GLU A 236 24.13 19.52 10.24
CA GLU A 236 25.59 19.35 10.22
C GLU A 236 26.15 19.22 8.79
N VAL A 237 25.29 18.97 7.80
CA VAL A 237 25.69 18.83 6.40
C VAL A 237 25.76 20.20 5.72
N GLU A 238 26.98 20.69 5.49
CA GLU A 238 27.24 21.84 4.63
C GLU A 238 27.07 21.48 3.15
N TYR A 239 26.30 22.28 2.39
CA TYR A 239 26.19 22.09 0.93
C TYR A 239 25.67 23.33 0.20
N THR A 240 26.04 23.49 -1.07
CA THR A 240 25.44 24.49 -1.98
C THR A 240 24.23 23.91 -2.70
N CYS A 241 23.07 24.57 -2.62
CA CYS A 241 21.84 24.07 -3.23
C CYS A 241 21.85 24.20 -4.77
N PRO A 242 21.74 23.10 -5.54
CA PRO A 242 21.78 23.14 -7.00
C PRO A 242 20.56 23.85 -7.64
N ASN A 243 19.46 24.04 -6.91
CA ASN A 243 18.25 24.70 -7.39
C ASN A 243 18.28 26.25 -7.22
N CYS A 244 19.20 26.81 -6.43
CA CYS A 244 19.23 28.27 -6.19
C CYS A 244 20.60 28.89 -5.86
N GLY A 245 21.68 28.11 -5.84
CA GLY A 245 23.03 28.60 -5.52
C GLY A 245 23.28 28.96 -4.05
N ALA A 246 22.25 28.95 -3.19
CA ALA A 246 22.41 29.27 -1.78
C ALA A 246 23.19 28.18 -1.02
N PHE A 247 24.19 28.62 -0.25
CA PHE A 247 25.04 27.78 0.59
C PHE A 247 24.36 27.53 1.95
N ASN A 248 23.97 26.28 2.23
CA ASN A 248 23.52 25.83 3.55
C ASN A 248 24.78 25.62 4.43
N PRO A 249 25.06 26.47 5.45
CA PRO A 249 26.16 26.23 6.39
C PRO A 249 25.76 25.22 7.47
N GLN A 250 26.75 24.67 8.17
CA GLN A 250 26.53 23.92 9.40
C GLN A 250 25.84 24.79 10.47
N ARG A 251 24.88 24.22 11.20
CA ARG A 251 24.30 24.77 12.42
C ARG A 251 24.58 23.81 13.57
N VAL A 252 25.56 24.16 14.39
CA VAL A 252 25.83 23.50 15.67
C VAL A 252 24.56 23.61 16.54
N PRO A 253 24.05 22.51 17.12
CA PRO A 253 23.00 22.59 18.14
C PRO A 253 23.51 23.40 19.34
N ILE A 254 22.72 24.35 19.82
CA ILE A 254 23.00 24.98 21.11
C ILE A 254 22.78 23.90 22.18
N SER A 255 23.84 23.50 22.88
CA SER A 255 23.75 22.67 24.08
C SER A 255 23.18 23.51 25.22
N ASP A 256 22.12 23.04 25.87
CA ASP A 256 21.37 23.74 26.93
C ASP A 256 22.12 23.86 28.28
N ASP A 257 23.43 24.13 28.24
CA ASP A 257 24.34 24.27 29.39
C ASP A 257 24.92 25.70 29.47
N SER A 258 24.03 26.70 29.60
CA SER A 258 24.35 28.03 30.13
C SER A 258 23.10 28.71 30.69
N PRO A 259 23.23 29.51 31.76
CA PRO A 259 22.08 29.89 32.59
C PRO A 259 21.14 30.89 31.90
N ALA A 260 19.86 30.80 32.26
CA ALA A 260 18.87 31.79 31.86
C ALA A 260 19.25 33.19 32.37
N ILE A 261 19.15 34.18 31.47
CA ILE A 261 19.06 35.59 31.84
C ILE A 261 17.63 36.05 31.49
N GLU A 262 17.05 36.81 32.41
CA GLU A 262 15.61 37.01 32.48
C GLU A 262 15.04 37.98 31.44
N ALA A 263 13.72 38.03 31.35
CA ALA A 263 13.00 38.89 30.42
C ALA A 263 13.22 40.38 30.69
N THR A 264 13.15 41.20 29.63
CA THR A 264 12.13 42.27 29.54
C THR A 264 12.08 42.90 28.14
N THR A 265 10.87 43.19 27.67
CA THR A 265 10.63 44.35 26.80
C THR A 265 10.08 45.47 27.70
N PRO A 266 10.46 46.73 27.47
CA PRO A 266 9.50 47.62 26.80
C PRO A 266 10.11 48.75 25.91
N VAL A 267 9.36 49.11 24.86
CA VAL A 267 8.92 50.46 24.44
C VAL A 267 9.91 51.65 24.40
N GLU A 268 9.88 52.35 23.24
CA GLU A 268 10.33 53.74 22.94
C GLU A 268 11.78 54.18 23.24
N GLU A 269 12.53 54.50 22.17
CA GLU A 269 12.96 55.89 21.92
C GLU A 269 13.04 56.15 20.39
N VAL A 270 13.10 57.42 19.96
CA VAL A 270 12.98 57.88 18.56
C VAL A 270 14.04 58.96 18.27
N LEU A 271 14.32 59.26 16.99
CA LEU A 271 15.37 60.17 16.46
C LEU A 271 16.81 59.63 16.61
N ALA A 272 17.78 60.02 15.77
CA ALA A 272 17.81 61.05 14.71
C ALA A 272 18.48 60.49 13.42
N LEU A 273 18.11 60.96 12.20
CA LEU A 273 18.84 61.94 11.36
C LEU A 273 20.30 61.56 11.00
N SER A 274 20.77 61.67 9.74
CA SER A 274 20.18 62.21 8.50
C SER A 274 20.97 61.74 7.24
N GLU A 275 20.46 62.09 6.04
CA GLU A 275 21.18 62.26 4.74
C GLU A 275 21.97 61.05 4.15
N ASP A 276 22.04 60.78 2.83
CA ASP A 276 21.79 61.58 1.61
C ASP A 276 21.11 60.76 0.48
N ALA A 277 20.63 61.45 -0.56
CA ALA A 277 20.27 60.92 -1.89
C ALA A 277 21.00 61.75 -2.99
N PRO A 278 21.14 61.33 -4.28
CA PRO A 278 20.01 61.34 -5.23
C PRO A 278 20.10 60.36 -6.45
N GLY A 279 19.09 60.41 -7.35
CA GLY A 279 19.06 59.76 -8.69
C GLY A 279 17.93 58.72 -8.81
N ALA A 280 16.75 58.93 -9.42
CA ALA A 280 16.38 59.57 -10.70
C ALA A 280 16.80 58.73 -11.94
N THR A 281 15.94 58.40 -12.93
CA THR A 281 14.59 58.90 -13.30
C THR A 281 13.63 57.80 -13.83
N ASP A 282 12.34 57.94 -13.53
CA ASP A 282 11.14 57.87 -14.41
C ASP A 282 11.05 56.92 -15.63
N ILE A 283 9.87 56.28 -15.83
CA ILE A 283 8.86 56.67 -16.88
C ILE A 283 7.62 55.73 -16.89
N ILE A 284 6.42 56.32 -16.65
CA ILE A 284 5.09 56.13 -17.32
C ILE A 284 4.52 54.70 -17.52
N ASN A 285 3.26 54.30 -17.25
CA ASN A 285 2.05 54.77 -16.51
C ASN A 285 1.06 53.51 -16.51
N ASP A 286 -0.27 53.46 -16.28
CA ASP A 286 -1.41 54.38 -15.97
C ASP A 286 -2.58 53.58 -15.30
N GLU A 287 -3.78 54.19 -15.18
CA GLU A 287 -5.15 53.58 -15.15
C GLU A 287 -5.44 52.47 -14.08
N VAL A 288 -6.08 52.68 -12.90
CA VAL A 288 -7.27 53.50 -12.49
C VAL A 288 -8.56 52.90 -13.11
N ILE A 289 -9.63 52.46 -12.41
CA ILE A 289 -10.49 53.06 -11.36
C ILE A 289 -10.98 51.99 -10.33
N SER A 290 -11.53 52.45 -9.19
CA SER A 290 -12.15 51.67 -8.08
C SER A 290 -13.51 51.01 -8.39
N THR A 291 -14.16 50.27 -7.46
CA THR A 291 -15.09 50.80 -6.43
C THR A 291 -15.54 49.73 -5.40
N GLY A 292 -15.84 50.13 -4.14
CA GLY A 292 -16.70 49.40 -3.18
C GLY A 292 -16.10 48.13 -2.51
N VAL A 293 -15.75 48.04 -1.22
CA VAL A 293 -16.10 48.74 0.04
C VAL A 293 -17.47 48.36 0.67
N GLU A 294 -17.36 47.59 1.76
CA GLU A 294 -18.28 47.41 2.92
C GLU A 294 -19.77 47.00 2.72
N LYS A 295 -20.13 45.82 3.30
CA LYS A 295 -21.03 45.71 4.47
C LYS A 295 -21.28 44.27 4.96
N ASN A 296 -20.90 43.99 6.20
CA ASN A 296 -21.74 43.39 7.28
C ASN A 296 -20.90 42.68 8.37
N GLN A 297 -20.62 43.39 9.46
CA GLN A 297 -20.30 42.81 10.78
C GLN A 297 -21.09 43.55 11.88
N GLU A 298 -22.43 43.46 11.91
CA GLU A 298 -23.19 44.10 12.99
C GLU A 298 -24.55 43.44 13.35
N THR A 299 -24.52 42.19 13.83
CA THR A 299 -25.70 41.50 14.40
C THR A 299 -25.42 40.77 15.73
N LEU A 300 -24.46 41.23 16.53
CA LEU A 300 -24.23 40.75 17.90
C LEU A 300 -24.24 41.87 18.95
N ARG A 301 -25.37 42.58 19.06
CA ARG A 301 -25.71 43.39 20.25
C ARG A 301 -27.24 43.60 20.38
N LYS A 302 -27.78 43.20 21.54
CA LYS A 302 -29.12 43.53 22.06
C LYS A 302 -30.36 42.93 21.34
N ARG A 303 -30.62 41.64 21.57
CA ARG A 303 -31.75 41.21 22.42
C ARG A 303 -31.61 39.75 22.84
#